data_AF-A0A1X7V4B7-F1
#
_entry.id   AF-A0A1X7V4B7-F1
#
_cell.length_a   1.000
_cell.length_b   1.000
_cell.length_c   1.000
_cell.angle_alpha   90.00
_cell.angle_beta   90.00
_cell.angle_gamma   90.00
#
_symmetry.space_group_name_H-M   'P 1'
#
loop_
_entity.id
_entity.type
_entity.pdbx_description
1 polymer ?
#
loop_
_entity_poly.entity_id
_entity_poly.type
_entity_poly.pdbx_seq_one_letter_code
_entity_poly.pdbx_strand_id
1 'polypeptide(L)'
;PGILFSKPLINFKKALEIIRKHIKKDHHQASVVKSDKFMKVMSNQQPAITSILNRAVADQVGVNCQKLMSIFQTIVFRGRQNIHLRGHRDNITDLEKDVSGWHNHGTFLARLQFQIKSGDTLLKDHLTKVSQNATYTFSVIQNQIIDVVSNHICDKIIRK
;
A
#
# COMPACT_ATOMS: atom_id res chain seq x y z
N PRO A 1 -27.28 -4.36 -27.40
CA PRO A 1 -26.34 -3.25 -27.06
C PRO A 1 -26.87 -1.89 -27.55
N GLY A 2 -26.50 -0.77 -26.89
CA GLY A 2 -27.00 0.56 -27.28
C GLY A 2 -26.13 1.28 -28.32
N ILE A 3 -26.71 2.26 -29.02
CA ILE A 3 -26.01 3.03 -30.08
C ILE A 3 -24.71 3.67 -29.53
N LEU A 4 -24.74 4.21 -28.30
CA LEU A 4 -23.57 4.81 -27.65
C LEU A 4 -22.56 3.82 -27.08
N PHE A 5 -22.87 2.52 -27.07
CA PHE A 5 -21.90 1.48 -26.73
C PHE A 5 -20.99 1.16 -27.91
N SER A 6 -21.50 1.28 -29.14
CA SER A 6 -20.80 0.88 -30.36
C SER A 6 -20.33 2.04 -31.24
N LYS A 7 -20.92 3.23 -31.12
CA LYS A 7 -20.57 4.41 -31.93
C LYS A 7 -20.55 5.68 -31.07
N PRO A 8 -19.59 6.58 -31.31
CA PRO A 8 -19.58 7.89 -30.66
C PRO A 8 -20.78 8.74 -31.10
N LEU A 9 -21.27 9.60 -30.21
CA LEU A 9 -22.34 10.55 -30.53
C LEU A 9 -21.78 11.69 -31.38
N ILE A 10 -21.96 11.60 -32.69
CA ILE A 10 -21.49 12.61 -33.66
C ILE A 10 -22.60 13.53 -34.16
N ASN A 11 -23.88 13.18 -33.94
CA ASN A 11 -25.03 13.96 -34.39
C ASN A 11 -25.90 14.38 -33.20
N PHE A 12 -26.06 15.69 -33.02
CA PHE A 12 -26.69 16.26 -31.83
C PHE A 12 -28.18 16.58 -31.98
N LYS A 13 -28.77 16.42 -33.18
CA LYS A 13 -30.19 16.78 -33.45
C LYS A 13 -31.19 16.11 -32.49
N LYS A 14 -30.88 14.91 -32.00
CA LYS A 14 -31.68 14.17 -30.99
C LYS A 14 -30.86 13.73 -29.78
N ALA A 15 -29.77 14.44 -29.46
CA ALA A 15 -28.81 14.04 -28.42
C ALA A 15 -29.48 13.73 -27.09
N LEU A 16 -30.37 14.61 -26.61
CA LEU A 16 -31.05 14.45 -25.31
C LEU A 16 -31.88 13.16 -25.25
N GLU A 17 -32.58 12.81 -26.32
CA GLU A 17 -33.38 11.59 -26.38
C GLU A 17 -32.49 10.34 -26.39
N ILE A 18 -31.40 10.38 -27.17
CA ILE A 18 -30.42 9.28 -27.28
C ILE A 18 -29.73 9.05 -25.93
N ILE A 19 -29.31 10.11 -25.26
CA ILE A 19 -28.65 10.05 -23.94
C ILE A 19 -29.64 9.54 -22.88
N ARG A 20 -30.87 10.06 -22.82
CA ARG A 20 -31.90 9.58 -21.88
C ARG A 20 -32.20 8.10 -22.06
N LYS A 21 -32.27 7.63 -23.31
CA LYS A 21 -32.43 6.20 -23.63
C LYS A 21 -31.19 5.38 -23.28
N HIS A 22 -29.99 5.94 -23.36
CA HIS A 22 -28.74 5.25 -23.00
C HIS A 22 -28.56 5.08 -21.49
N ILE A 23 -28.80 6.13 -20.70
CA ILE A 23 -28.64 6.10 -19.23
C ILE A 23 -29.52 5.01 -18.60
N LYS A 24 -30.70 4.76 -19.18
CA LYS A 24 -31.63 3.72 -18.74
C LYS A 24 -31.23 2.30 -19.15
N LYS A 25 -30.15 2.10 -19.91
CA LYS A 25 -29.74 0.74 -20.33
C LYS A 25 -28.93 0.06 -19.24
N ASP A 26 -29.19 -1.23 -19.06
CA ASP A 26 -28.60 -2.06 -18.01
C ASP A 26 -27.07 -2.01 -17.98
N HIS A 27 -26.41 -2.03 -19.15
CA HIS A 27 -24.95 -1.96 -19.22
C HIS A 27 -24.39 -0.63 -18.72
N HIS A 28 -25.07 0.50 -18.98
CA HIS A 28 -24.64 1.80 -18.46
C HIS A 28 -24.82 1.82 -16.95
N GLN A 29 -26.00 1.44 -16.45
CA GLN A 29 -26.29 1.40 -15.02
C GLN A 29 -25.33 0.47 -14.27
N ALA A 30 -25.08 -0.73 -14.81
CA ALA A 30 -24.14 -1.68 -14.23
C ALA A 30 -22.70 -1.12 -14.20
N SER A 31 -22.26 -0.44 -15.27
CA SER A 31 -20.94 0.21 -15.30
C SER A 31 -20.84 1.37 -14.30
N VAL A 32 -21.89 2.18 -14.16
CA VAL A 32 -21.96 3.26 -13.17
C VAL A 32 -21.87 2.69 -11.76
N VAL A 33 -22.64 1.65 -11.45
CA VAL A 33 -22.58 0.98 -10.13
C VAL A 33 -21.21 0.35 -9.87
N LYS A 34 -20.58 -0.27 -10.87
CA LYS A 34 -19.21 -0.81 -10.75
C LYS A 34 -18.20 0.30 -10.47
N SER A 35 -18.29 1.42 -11.17
CA SER A 35 -17.44 2.60 -10.96
C SER A 35 -17.62 3.17 -9.54
N ASP A 36 -18.86 3.34 -9.09
CA ASP A 36 -19.17 3.85 -7.74
C ASP A 36 -18.62 2.93 -6.65
N LYS A 37 -18.81 1.61 -6.79
CA LYS A 37 -18.23 0.62 -5.88
C LYS A 37 -16.70 0.66 -5.89
N PHE A 38 -16.07 0.79 -7.05
CA PHE A 38 -14.62 0.92 -7.16
C PHE A 38 -14.12 2.15 -6.40
N MET A 39 -14.75 3.31 -6.60
CA MET A 39 -14.40 4.55 -5.89
C MET A 39 -14.56 4.42 -4.37
N LYS A 40 -15.63 3.77 -3.90
CA LYS A 40 -15.84 3.49 -2.47
C LYS A 40 -14.77 2.60 -1.87
N VAL A 41 -14.30 1.59 -2.61
CA VAL A 41 -13.19 0.73 -2.17
C VAL A 41 -11.87 1.49 -2.13
N MET A 42 -11.55 2.26 -3.18
CA MET A 42 -10.30 3.02 -3.27
C MET A 42 -10.22 4.17 -2.25
N SER A 43 -11.36 4.72 -1.83
CA SER A 43 -11.46 5.75 -0.79
C SER A 43 -11.61 5.19 0.63
N ASN A 44 -11.44 3.87 0.82
CA ASN A 44 -11.57 3.17 2.10
C ASN A 44 -12.95 3.30 2.78
N GLN A 45 -14.01 3.63 2.02
CA GLN A 45 -15.38 3.68 2.55
C GLN A 45 -16.02 2.29 2.64
N GLN A 46 -15.54 1.33 1.83
CA GLN A 46 -15.98 -0.06 1.84
C GLN A 46 -14.81 -1.02 1.64
N PRO A 47 -14.80 -2.20 2.28
CA PRO A 47 -13.79 -3.22 2.01
C PRO A 47 -13.97 -3.81 0.60
N ALA A 48 -12.87 -4.28 0.01
CA ALA A 48 -12.89 -4.93 -1.30
C ALA A 48 -13.81 -6.17 -1.29
N ILE A 49 -14.59 -6.38 -2.36
CA ILE A 49 -15.53 -7.51 -2.44
C ILE A 49 -14.82 -8.85 -2.26
N THR A 50 -13.58 -8.97 -2.75
CA THR A 50 -12.75 -10.16 -2.59
C THR A 50 -12.37 -10.45 -1.14
N SER A 51 -12.15 -9.42 -0.31
CA SER A 51 -11.87 -9.62 1.12
C SER A 51 -13.14 -9.95 1.92
N ILE A 52 -14.30 -9.46 1.48
CA ILE A 52 -15.60 -9.83 2.06
C ILE A 52 -15.95 -11.30 1.73
N LEU A 53 -15.76 -11.71 0.47
CA LEU A 53 -16.08 -13.07 0.02
C LEU A 53 -15.05 -14.10 0.46
N ASN A 54 -13.80 -13.70 0.63
CA ASN A 54 -12.70 -14.60 0.99
C ASN A 54 -12.00 -14.12 2.25
N ARG A 55 -12.42 -14.68 3.39
CA ARG A 55 -11.85 -14.42 4.71
C ARG A 55 -10.33 -14.62 4.74
N ALA A 56 -9.81 -15.60 4.01
CA ALA A 56 -8.38 -15.87 3.94
C ALA A 56 -7.56 -14.69 3.36
N VAL A 57 -8.15 -13.92 2.43
CA VAL A 57 -7.50 -12.72 1.87
C VAL A 57 -7.44 -11.62 2.93
N ALA A 58 -8.53 -11.41 3.67
CA ALA A 58 -8.57 -10.44 4.77
C ALA A 58 -7.56 -10.81 5.87
N ASP A 59 -7.50 -12.09 6.24
CA ASP A 59 -6.56 -12.62 7.23
C ASP A 59 -5.11 -12.43 6.77
N GLN A 60 -4.82 -12.70 5.50
CA GLN A 60 -3.48 -12.51 4.94
C GLN A 60 -3.05 -11.04 4.94
N VAL A 61 -3.96 -10.12 4.62
CA VAL A 61 -3.69 -8.67 4.72
C VAL A 61 -3.40 -8.29 6.17
N GLY A 62 -4.18 -8.78 7.12
CA GLY A 62 -3.94 -8.55 8.55
C GLY A 62 -2.55 -9.02 8.99
N VAL A 63 -2.16 -10.24 8.60
CA VAL A 63 -0.83 -10.79 8.89
C VAL A 63 0.27 -9.95 8.25
N ASN A 64 0.10 -9.52 7.00
CA ASN A 64 1.09 -8.68 6.31
C ASN A 64 1.21 -7.29 6.97
N CYS A 65 0.11 -6.71 7.42
CA CYS A 65 0.13 -5.45 8.18
C CYS A 65 0.85 -5.60 9.52
N GLN A 66 0.66 -6.72 10.23
CA GLN A 66 1.41 -7.00 11.47
C GLN A 66 2.91 -7.10 11.20
N LYS A 67 3.31 -7.77 10.11
CA LYS A 67 4.73 -7.87 9.69
C LYS A 67 5.34 -6.51 9.34
N LEU A 68 4.57 -5.63 8.71
CA LEU A 68 5.02 -4.30 8.33
C LEU A 68 5.12 -3.32 9.52
N MET A 69 4.43 -3.62 10.64
CA MET A 69 4.29 -2.69 11.77
C MET A 69 5.65 -2.28 12.37
N SER A 70 6.54 -3.24 12.63
CA SER A 70 7.85 -2.96 13.23
C SER A 70 8.74 -2.11 12.31
N ILE A 71 8.64 -2.33 10.99
CA ILE A 71 9.34 -1.54 9.97
C ILE A 71 8.77 -0.12 9.92
N PHE A 72 7.44 0.01 9.93
CA PHE A 72 6.76 1.31 9.96
C PHE A 72 7.16 2.12 11.20
N GLN A 73 7.14 1.50 12.38
CA GLN A 73 7.54 2.13 13.63
C GLN A 73 9.01 2.58 13.61
N THR A 74 9.89 1.80 12.98
CA THR A 74 11.30 2.17 12.80
C THR A 74 11.47 3.45 12.00
N ILE A 75 10.72 3.60 10.90
CA ILE A 75 10.75 4.81 10.06
C ILE A 75 10.21 6.02 10.83
N VAL A 76 9.05 5.87 11.47
CA VAL A 76 8.44 6.95 12.28
C VAL A 76 9.33 7.38 13.43
N PHE A 77 9.93 6.43 14.15
CA PHE A 77 10.83 6.70 15.26
C PHE A 77 12.01 7.56 14.79
N ARG A 78 12.64 7.19 13.68
CA ARG A 78 13.82 7.91 13.15
C ARG A 78 13.47 9.29 12.64
N GLY A 79 12.34 9.43 11.95
CA GLY A 79 11.81 10.74 11.56
C GLY A 79 11.58 11.67 12.77
N ARG A 80 11.05 11.12 13.88
CA ARG A 80 10.84 11.90 15.12
C ARG A 80 12.13 12.27 15.85
N GLN A 81 13.13 11.39 15.85
CA GLN A 81 14.40 11.61 16.54
C GLN A 81 15.43 12.35 15.69
N ASN A 82 15.08 12.78 14.47
CA ASN A 82 16.01 13.37 13.50
C ASN A 82 17.23 12.48 13.21
N ILE A 83 17.03 11.16 13.25
CA ILE A 83 18.05 10.21 12.86
C ILE A 83 17.85 9.97 11.36
N HIS A 84 18.80 10.40 10.52
CA HIS A 84 19.49 9.36 9.77
C HIS A 84 18.68 8.24 9.13
N LEU A 85 17.81 8.37 8.10
CA LEU A 85 17.02 7.20 7.64
C LEU A 85 17.85 6.16 6.84
N ARG A 86 18.89 6.59 6.14
CA ARG A 86 19.70 5.70 5.29
C ARG A 86 21.18 5.87 5.59
N GLY A 87 21.91 4.75 5.61
CA GLY A 87 23.37 4.72 5.63
C GLY A 87 23.97 4.31 4.29
N HIS A 88 25.31 4.27 4.23
CA HIS A 88 26.03 3.59 3.16
C HIS A 88 25.86 2.08 3.36
N ARG A 89 25.20 1.37 2.42
CA ARG A 89 24.88 -0.08 2.47
C ARG A 89 23.76 -0.49 3.43
N ASP A 90 22.58 0.10 3.22
CA ASP A 90 21.37 -0.13 4.03
C ASP A 90 20.36 -1.07 3.32
N ASN A 91 20.83 -2.25 2.91
CA ASN A 91 20.00 -3.29 2.29
C ASN A 91 20.33 -4.69 2.85
N ILE A 92 19.36 -5.60 2.83
CA ILE A 92 19.50 -6.94 3.45
C ILE A 92 20.52 -7.82 2.71
N THR A 93 20.68 -7.60 1.40
CA THR A 93 21.68 -8.28 0.57
C THR A 93 23.12 -7.94 0.98
N ASP A 94 23.37 -6.77 1.56
CA ASP A 94 24.68 -6.37 2.07
C ASP A 94 24.93 -7.00 3.45
N LEU A 95 23.87 -7.27 4.23
CA LEU A 95 23.95 -8.00 5.50
C LEU A 95 24.37 -9.46 5.29
N GLU A 96 23.79 -10.14 4.31
CA GLU A 96 24.13 -11.53 3.96
C GLU A 96 25.60 -11.67 3.48
N LYS A 97 26.18 -10.60 2.94
CA LYS A 97 27.55 -10.57 2.42
C LYS A 97 28.60 -10.19 3.47
N ASP A 98 28.20 -9.64 4.62
CA ASP A 98 29.14 -9.33 5.70
C ASP A 98 29.40 -10.54 6.60
N VAL A 99 30.23 -11.45 6.08
CA VAL A 99 30.73 -12.63 6.82
C VAL A 99 31.57 -12.21 8.03
N SER A 100 32.14 -11.00 7.99
CA SER A 100 33.05 -10.51 9.01
C SER A 100 32.32 -9.93 10.23
N GLY A 101 31.08 -9.46 10.04
CA GLY A 101 30.28 -8.80 11.08
C GLY A 101 30.78 -7.41 11.48
N TRP A 102 31.77 -6.88 10.77
CA TRP A 102 32.40 -5.58 11.05
C TRP A 102 31.80 -4.44 10.22
N HIS A 103 30.92 -4.72 9.25
CA HIS A 103 30.28 -3.67 8.48
C HIS A 103 29.14 -3.00 9.25
N ASN A 104 29.12 -1.67 9.19
CA ASN A 104 27.97 -0.90 9.59
C ASN A 104 26.90 -0.99 8.49
N HIS A 105 25.84 -1.76 8.73
CA HIS A 105 24.72 -1.97 7.80
C HIS A 105 23.69 -0.83 7.79
N GLY A 106 24.07 0.35 8.27
CA GLY A 106 23.17 1.48 8.39
C GLY A 106 22.25 1.38 9.61
N THR A 107 21.75 2.54 10.02
CA THR A 107 20.97 2.68 11.26
C THR A 107 19.56 2.08 11.15
N PHE A 108 19.05 1.79 9.95
CA PHE A 108 17.75 1.16 9.75
C PHE A 108 17.82 -0.33 10.07
N LEU A 109 18.72 -1.07 9.41
CA LEU A 109 18.92 -2.49 9.67
C LEU A 109 19.39 -2.75 11.10
N ALA A 110 20.29 -1.92 11.64
CA ALA A 110 20.71 -2.03 13.03
C ALA A 110 19.53 -1.92 14.01
N ARG A 111 18.56 -1.05 13.73
CA ARG A 111 17.36 -0.89 14.55
C ARG A 111 16.41 -2.08 14.45
N LEU A 112 16.23 -2.67 13.26
CA LEU A 112 15.44 -3.90 13.09
C LEU A 112 16.09 -5.08 13.81
N GLN A 113 17.42 -5.24 13.70
CA GLN A 113 18.15 -6.26 14.44
C GLN A 113 18.03 -6.07 15.96
N PHE A 114 18.10 -4.83 16.44
CA PHE A 114 17.89 -4.53 17.85
C PHE A 114 16.49 -4.95 18.33
N GLN A 115 15.44 -4.69 17.54
CA GLN A 115 14.08 -5.14 17.86
C GLN A 115 13.97 -6.66 17.93
N ILE A 116 14.58 -7.37 16.98
CA ILE A 116 14.64 -8.84 16.99
C ILE A 116 15.36 -9.34 18.26
N LYS A 117 16.51 -8.76 18.60
CA LYS A 117 17.26 -9.09 19.83
C LYS A 117 16.47 -8.75 21.10
N SER A 118 15.57 -7.76 21.04
CA SER A 118 14.69 -7.36 22.13
C SER A 118 13.41 -8.20 22.24
N GLY A 119 13.23 -9.21 21.36
CA GLY A 119 12.12 -10.16 21.44
C GLY A 119 11.04 -10.02 20.37
N ASP A 120 11.23 -9.21 19.31
CA ASP A 120 10.30 -9.15 18.18
C ASP A 120 10.40 -10.42 17.31
N THR A 121 9.69 -11.46 17.73
CA THR A 121 9.65 -12.76 17.05
C THR A 121 8.93 -12.70 15.71
N LEU A 122 7.96 -11.80 15.56
CA LEU A 122 7.19 -11.64 14.33
C LEU A 122 8.07 -11.04 13.22
N LEU A 123 8.83 -9.99 13.55
CA LEU A 123 9.81 -9.41 12.64
C LEU A 123 10.91 -10.41 12.29
N LYS A 124 11.40 -11.17 13.27
CA LYS A 124 12.39 -12.24 13.04
C LYS A 124 11.86 -13.28 12.05
N ASP A 125 10.66 -13.77 12.28
CA ASP A 125 10.01 -14.76 11.41
C ASP A 125 9.78 -14.22 10.01
N HIS A 126 9.37 -12.95 9.89
CA HIS A 126 9.17 -12.30 8.60
C HIS A 126 10.48 -12.21 7.80
N LEU A 127 11.56 -11.71 8.40
CA LEU A 127 12.83 -11.52 7.71
C LEU A 127 13.55 -12.84 7.37
N THR A 128 13.22 -13.93 8.07
CA THR A 128 13.85 -15.25 7.82
C THR A 128 13.07 -16.13 6.86
N LYS A 129 11.74 -16.03 6.82
CA LYS A 129 10.88 -16.94 6.04
C LYS A 129 10.46 -16.39 4.68
N VAL A 130 10.56 -15.08 4.46
CA VAL A 130 10.01 -14.44 3.25
C VAL A 130 11.08 -14.30 2.16
N SER A 131 10.64 -14.35 0.90
CA SER A 131 11.53 -14.12 -0.25
C SER A 131 12.11 -12.70 -0.21
N GLN A 132 13.34 -12.51 -0.73
CA GLN A 132 14.05 -11.23 -0.61
C GLN A 132 13.22 -10.01 -1.03
N ASN A 133 12.39 -10.13 -2.08
CA ASN A 133 11.49 -9.09 -2.59
C ASN A 133 10.32 -8.70 -1.65
N ALA A 134 10.01 -9.50 -0.65
CA ALA A 134 8.89 -9.30 0.28
C ALA A 134 9.34 -8.93 1.70
N THR A 135 10.62 -8.65 1.91
CA THR A 135 11.20 -8.28 3.22
C THR A 135 10.75 -6.91 3.71
N TYR A 136 10.24 -6.05 2.82
CA TYR A 136 9.84 -4.67 3.09
C TYR A 136 10.97 -3.76 3.61
N THR A 137 12.23 -4.17 3.45
CA THR A 137 13.39 -3.40 3.92
C THR A 137 13.97 -2.46 2.86
N PHE A 138 13.62 -2.64 1.59
CA PHE A 138 14.16 -1.84 0.49
C PHE A 138 13.79 -0.36 0.57
N SER A 139 14.67 0.49 0.02
CA SER A 139 14.51 1.93 -0.07
C SER A 139 13.18 2.36 -0.71
N VAL A 140 12.71 1.62 -1.72
CA VAL A 140 11.42 1.88 -2.38
C VAL A 140 10.25 1.74 -1.39
N ILE A 141 10.23 0.68 -0.58
CA ILE A 141 9.19 0.47 0.42
C ILE A 141 9.30 1.51 1.55
N GLN A 142 10.53 1.85 1.96
CA GLN A 142 10.75 2.93 2.93
C GLN A 142 10.15 4.25 2.43
N ASN A 143 10.37 4.61 1.16
CA ASN A 143 9.79 5.81 0.56
C ASN A 143 8.26 5.78 0.58
N GLN A 144 7.65 4.66 0.19
CA GLN A 144 6.19 4.52 0.24
C GLN A 144 5.64 4.72 1.65
N ILE A 145 6.32 4.19 2.68
CA ILE A 145 5.94 4.42 4.08
C ILE A 145 6.07 5.90 4.46
N ILE A 146 7.15 6.57 4.03
CA ILE A 146 7.34 8.01 4.27
C ILE A 146 6.21 8.80 3.64
N ASP A 147 5.82 8.50 2.40
CA ASP A 147 4.73 9.17 1.70
C ASP A 147 3.40 9.01 2.43
N VAL A 148 3.09 7.80 2.91
CA VAL A 148 1.90 7.52 3.72
C VAL A 148 1.91 8.34 5.01
N VAL A 149 3.04 8.38 5.72
CA VAL A 149 3.18 9.16 6.96
C VAL A 149 3.05 10.66 6.69
N SER A 150 3.67 11.14 5.61
CA SER A 150 3.61 12.54 5.17
C SER A 150 2.17 12.97 4.89
N ASN A 151 1.45 12.19 4.07
CA ASN A 151 0.05 12.45 3.75
C ASN A 151 -0.82 12.48 5.01
N HIS A 152 -0.63 11.54 5.93
CA HIS A 152 -1.38 11.51 7.19
C HIS A 152 -1.10 12.73 8.09
N ILE A 153 0.14 13.21 8.11
CA ILE A 153 0.51 14.43 8.85
C ILE A 153 -0.14 15.65 8.19
N CYS A 154 -0.02 15.78 6.87
CA CYS A 154 -0.64 16.86 6.10
C CYS A 154 -2.15 16.91 6.30
N ASP A 155 -2.84 15.78 6.20
CA ASP A 155 -4.29 15.67 6.45
C ASP A 155 -4.67 16.15 7.84
N LYS A 156 -3.86 15.82 8.86
CA LYS A 156 -4.10 16.29 10.24
C LYS A 156 -3.86 17.79 10.41
N ILE A 157 -2.95 18.37 9.65
CA ILE A 157 -2.68 19.81 9.68
C ILE A 157 -3.80 20.58 8.95
N ILE A 158 -4.24 20.09 7.79
CA ILE A 158 -5.28 20.73 6.97
C ILE A 158 -6.66 20.66 7.64
N ARG A 159 -6.94 19.60 8.39
CA ARG A 159 -8.21 19.42 9.13
C ARG A 159 -8.27 20.19 10.46
N LYS A 160 -7.18 20.85 10.87
CA LYS A 160 -7.17 21.78 12.01
C LYS A 160 -7.62 23.16 11.55
#